data_AF-A0A146G4T6-F1
#
_entry.id   AF-A0A146G4T6-F1
#
_cell.length_a   1.000
_cell.length_b   1.000
_cell.length_c   1.000
_cell.angle_alpha   90.00
_cell.angle_beta   90.00
_cell.angle_gamma   90.00
#
_symmetry.space_group_name_H-M   'P 1'
#
loop_
_entity.id
_entity.type
_entity.pdbx_description
1 polymer ?
#
loop_
_entity_poly.entity_id
_entity_poly.type
_entity_poly.pdbx_seq_one_letter_code
_entity_poly.pdbx_strand_id
1 'polypeptide(L)'
;RLLLADVLGYAAKQKSDYLIDVATLTGAVIVALGYVGAAMLSTSDDLLKRFTDAAKVTGEKVWQMPLWPEYEHSIKSPIADMKNSGGRPAGTCIAATILKHFVGDVPWL
;
A
#
# COMPACT_ATOMS: atom_id res chain seq x y z
N ARG A 1 -5.09 5.90 -6.91
CA ARG A 1 -3.79 5.23 -7.14
C ARG A 1 -2.95 5.88 -8.23
N LEU A 2 -3.48 6.29 -9.40
CA LEU A 2 -2.66 6.93 -10.44
C LEU A 2 -1.97 8.22 -9.96
N LEU A 3 -2.73 9.15 -9.37
CA LEU A 3 -2.15 10.36 -8.78
C LEU A 3 -1.15 10.05 -7.65
N LEU A 4 -1.47 9.08 -6.79
CA LEU A 4 -0.56 8.66 -5.71
C LEU A 4 0.74 8.08 -6.25
N ALA A 5 0.71 7.33 -7.35
CA ALA A 5 1.91 6.78 -7.97
C ALA A 5 2.88 7.89 -8.40
N ASP A 6 2.40 8.95 -9.04
CA ASP A 6 3.22 10.11 -9.41
C ASP A 6 3.77 10.83 -8.18
N VAL A 7 2.92 11.05 -7.16
CA VAL A 7 3.31 11.73 -5.92
C VAL A 7 4.35 10.91 -5.13
N LEU A 8 4.18 9.60 -5.02
CA LEU A 8 5.13 8.69 -4.37
C LEU A 8 6.45 8.65 -5.14
N GLY A 9 6.40 8.55 -6.47
CA GLY A 9 7.59 8.59 -7.32
C GLY A 9 8.35 9.91 -7.22
N TYR A 10 7.64 11.03 -7.03
CA TYR A 10 8.25 12.31 -6.75
C TYR A 10 8.84 12.38 -5.33
N ALA A 11 8.09 11.91 -4.32
CA ALA A 11 8.50 11.93 -2.92
C ALA A 11 9.72 11.04 -2.66
N ALA A 12 9.81 9.88 -3.30
CA ALA A 12 10.96 8.98 -3.19
C ALA A 12 12.28 9.64 -3.65
N LYS A 13 12.20 10.57 -4.62
CA LYS A 13 13.38 11.34 -5.08
C LYS A 13 13.85 12.39 -4.08
N GLN A 14 13.04 12.75 -3.09
CA GLN A 14 13.38 13.75 -2.07
C GLN A 14 14.29 13.19 -0.95
N LYS A 15 14.71 11.92 -1.05
CA LYS A 15 15.54 11.23 -0.04
C LYS A 15 14.89 11.21 1.36
N SER A 16 13.57 11.02 1.41
CA SER A 16 12.85 10.83 2.67
C SER A 16 13.31 9.55 3.37
N ASP A 17 13.39 9.58 4.71
CA ASP A 17 13.69 8.38 5.51
C ASP A 17 12.54 7.37 5.48
N TYR A 18 11.31 7.87 5.39
CA TYR A 18 10.08 7.08 5.35
C TYR A 18 9.04 7.75 4.44
N LEU A 19 8.23 6.94 3.76
CA LEU A 19 7.04 7.39 3.03
C LEU A 19 5.80 6.79 3.68
N ILE A 20 4.77 7.61 3.91
CA ILE A 20 3.47 7.16 4.38
C ILE A 20 2.41 7.77 3.47
N ASP A 21 1.59 6.94 2.84
CA ASP A 21 0.39 7.41 2.14
C ASP A 21 -0.90 6.98 2.84
N VAL A 22 -1.90 7.85 2.75
CA VAL A 22 -3.21 7.63 3.38
C VAL A 22 -4.28 7.90 2.33
N ALA A 23 -5.06 6.88 2.00
CA ALA A 23 -6.02 6.98 0.91
C ALA A 23 -7.28 6.13 1.13
N THR A 24 -8.44 6.68 0.75
CA THR A 24 -9.71 5.95 0.59
C THR A 24 -9.70 5.14 -0.71
N LEU A 25 -8.78 4.18 -0.79
CA LEU A 25 -8.27 3.68 -2.08
C LEU A 25 -9.12 2.60 -2.76
N THR A 26 -9.73 1.71 -1.99
CA THR A 26 -10.40 0.51 -2.52
C THR A 26 -11.69 0.22 -1.79
N GLY A 27 -12.71 -0.26 -2.49
CA GLY A 27 -13.88 -0.88 -1.84
C GLY A 27 -13.56 -2.24 -1.22
N ALA A 28 -12.50 -2.91 -1.67
CA ALA A 28 -12.10 -4.22 -1.15
C ALA A 28 -11.72 -4.19 0.34
N VAL A 29 -11.16 -3.07 0.84
CA VAL A 29 -10.81 -2.94 2.26
C VAL A 29 -12.06 -2.88 3.14
N ILE A 30 -13.14 -2.28 2.63
CA ILE A 30 -14.44 -2.24 3.34
C ILE A 30 -15.00 -3.66 3.46
N VAL A 31 -14.87 -4.48 2.40
CA VAL A 31 -15.30 -5.89 2.46
C VAL A 31 -14.47 -6.69 3.47
N ALA A 32 -13.17 -6.39 3.61
CA ALA A 32 -12.27 -7.12 4.48
C ALA A 32 -12.36 -6.71 5.97
N LEU A 33 -12.42 -5.41 6.26
CA LEU A 33 -12.31 -4.84 7.62
C LEU A 33 -13.55 -4.04 8.05
N GLY A 34 -14.54 -3.90 7.19
CA GLY A 34 -15.69 -3.04 7.42
C GLY A 34 -15.31 -1.55 7.47
N TYR A 35 -16.12 -0.77 8.19
CA TYR A 35 -15.86 0.65 8.47
C TYR A 35 -15.19 0.88 9.82
N VAL A 36 -14.60 -0.17 10.42
CA VAL A 36 -14.13 -0.16 11.81
C VAL A 36 -12.63 0.10 11.91
N GLY A 37 -11.85 -0.27 10.91
CA GLY A 37 -10.40 -0.09 10.91
C GLY A 37 -9.82 0.06 9.52
N ALA A 38 -8.58 0.56 9.46
CA ALA A 38 -7.84 0.74 8.22
C ALA A 38 -6.88 -0.44 7.96
N ALA A 39 -6.64 -0.75 6.69
CA ALA A 39 -5.57 -1.66 6.31
C ALA A 39 -4.24 -0.93 6.24
N MET A 40 -3.18 -1.57 6.74
CA MET A 40 -1.79 -1.13 6.57
C MET A 40 -1.04 -2.15 5.74
N LEU A 41 -0.26 -1.67 4.78
CA LEU A 41 0.60 -2.51 3.94
C LEU A 41 1.94 -1.80 3.86
N SER A 42 3.04 -2.52 4.07
CA SER A 42 4.34 -1.87 4.16
C SER A 42 5.45 -2.70 3.52
N THR A 43 6.46 -2.00 3.00
CA THR A 43 7.72 -2.61 2.54
C THR A 43 8.74 -2.80 3.66
N SER A 44 8.44 -2.33 4.88
CA SER A 44 9.35 -2.36 6.02
C SER A 44 8.66 -2.83 7.30
N ASP A 45 9.16 -3.94 7.85
CA ASP A 45 8.67 -4.49 9.12
C ASP A 45 8.92 -3.53 10.30
N ASP A 46 10.01 -2.76 10.25
CA ASP A 46 10.32 -1.73 11.27
C ASP A 46 9.27 -0.61 11.25
N LEU A 47 8.99 -0.04 10.07
CA LEU A 47 8.01 1.04 9.92
C LEU A 47 6.62 0.57 10.34
N LEU A 48 6.24 -0.63 9.91
CA LEU A 48 4.97 -1.24 10.28
C LEU A 48 4.85 -1.44 11.79
N LYS A 49 5.89 -1.94 12.46
CA LYS A 49 5.89 -2.13 13.91
C LYS A 49 5.73 -0.79 14.62
N ARG A 50 6.50 0.23 14.22
CA ARG A 50 6.44 1.58 14.80
C ARG A 50 5.06 2.19 14.66
N PHE A 51 4.45 2.08 13.48
CA PHE A 51 3.09 2.58 13.24
C PHE A 51 2.05 1.82 14.05
N THR A 52 2.17 0.48 14.14
CA THR A 52 1.27 -0.34 14.94
C THR A 52 1.34 0.02 16.43
N ASP A 53 2.53 0.28 16.96
CA ASP A 53 2.71 0.70 18.35
C ASP A 53 2.12 2.10 18.59
N ALA A 54 2.27 3.03 17.63
CA ALA A 54 1.61 4.35 17.69
C ALA A 54 0.08 4.22 17.67
N ALA A 55 -0.47 3.37 16.81
CA ALA A 55 -1.91 3.14 16.69
C ALA A 55 -2.52 2.58 17.99
N LYS A 56 -1.79 1.73 18.72
CA LYS A 56 -2.22 1.24 20.05
C LYS A 56 -2.32 2.38 21.07
N VAL A 57 -1.40 3.35 21.03
CA VAL A 57 -1.40 4.49 21.94
C VAL A 57 -2.56 5.44 21.65
N THR A 58 -2.86 5.66 20.37
CA THR A 58 -3.96 6.56 19.96
C THR A 58 -5.33 5.89 19.97
N GLY A 59 -5.38 4.56 20.04
CA GLY A 59 -6.62 3.78 19.95
C GLY A 59 -7.13 3.59 18.51
N GLU A 60 -6.33 3.95 17.51
CA GLU A 60 -6.66 3.78 16.11
C GLU A 60 -6.62 2.29 15.71
N LYS A 61 -7.70 1.80 15.11
CA LYS A 61 -7.80 0.40 14.68
C LYS A 61 -7.19 0.23 13.30
N VAL A 62 -6.04 -0.42 13.26
CA VAL A 62 -5.33 -0.72 12.03
C VAL A 62 -5.01 -2.20 11.95
N TRP A 63 -4.98 -2.74 10.73
CA TRP A 63 -4.70 -4.15 10.50
C TRP A 63 -3.70 -4.33 9.36
N GLN A 64 -2.63 -5.07 9.63
CA GLN A 64 -1.64 -5.40 8.60
C GLN A 64 -2.25 -6.36 7.57
N MET A 65 -2.18 -5.99 6.29
CA MET A 65 -2.46 -6.87 5.17
C MET A 65 -1.17 -7.23 4.43
N PRO A 66 -1.11 -8.40 3.77
CA PRO A 66 0.12 -8.87 3.14
C PRO A 66 0.46 -8.13 1.84
N LEU A 67 1.76 -7.97 1.57
CA LEU A 67 2.33 -7.59 0.27
C LEU A 67 3.13 -8.75 -0.32
N TRP A 68 2.43 -9.85 -0.58
CA TRP A 68 3.07 -11.05 -1.11
C TRP A 68 3.50 -10.86 -2.57
N PRO A 69 4.69 -11.37 -2.99
CA PRO A 69 5.20 -11.24 -4.36
C PRO A 69 4.26 -11.79 -5.43
N GLU A 70 3.41 -12.75 -5.10
CA GLU A 70 2.46 -13.39 -6.01
C GLU A 70 1.43 -12.41 -6.58
N TYR A 71 1.13 -11.31 -5.87
CA TYR A 71 0.22 -10.27 -6.34
C TYR A 71 0.74 -9.52 -7.59
N GLU A 72 2.05 -9.56 -7.86
CA GLU A 72 2.65 -9.02 -9.08
C GLU A 72 2.09 -9.67 -10.35
N HIS A 73 1.72 -10.95 -10.28
CA HIS A 73 1.17 -11.66 -11.43
C HIS A 73 -0.14 -11.01 -11.93
N SER A 74 -0.96 -10.50 -11.02
CA SER A 74 -2.25 -9.89 -11.33
C SER A 74 -2.14 -8.57 -12.09
N ILE A 75 -0.98 -7.90 -12.05
CA ILE A 75 -0.77 -6.59 -12.67
C ILE A 75 0.08 -6.63 -13.94
N LYS A 76 0.47 -7.81 -14.44
CA LYS A 76 1.21 -7.94 -15.70
C LYS A 76 0.41 -7.40 -16.89
N SER A 77 1.06 -6.63 -17.76
CA SER A 77 0.49 -6.09 -19.00
C SER A 77 1.28 -6.57 -20.21
N PRO A 78 0.63 -6.93 -21.34
CA PRO A 78 1.34 -7.31 -22.57
C PRO A 78 1.87 -6.11 -23.37
N ILE A 79 1.44 -4.88 -23.05
CA ILE A 79 1.70 -3.66 -23.84
C ILE A 79 2.27 -2.50 -23.01
N ALA A 80 2.43 -2.68 -21.70
CA ALA A 80 2.94 -1.67 -20.78
C ALA A 80 3.70 -2.37 -19.64
N ASP A 81 4.40 -1.60 -18.81
CA ASP A 81 5.14 -2.16 -17.67
C ASP A 81 4.21 -2.86 -16.66
N MET A 82 3.02 -2.28 -16.43
CA MET A 82 2.00 -2.87 -15.55
C MET A 82 0.57 -2.36 -15.87
N LYS A 83 -0.43 -3.08 -15.37
CA LYS A 83 -1.83 -2.65 -15.32
C LYS A 83 -2.09 -1.87 -14.03
N ASN A 84 -2.99 -0.91 -14.07
CA ASN A 84 -3.45 -0.20 -12.88
C ASN A 84 -4.49 -0.98 -12.03
N SER A 85 -4.84 -2.20 -12.43
CA SER A 85 -5.82 -3.06 -11.76
C SER A 85 -5.49 -4.54 -11.99
N GLY A 86 -5.75 -5.38 -10.98
CA GLY A 86 -5.56 -6.83 -11.04
C GLY A 86 -6.84 -7.65 -10.80
N GLY A 87 -8.01 -7.02 -10.93
CA GLY A 87 -9.31 -7.68 -10.74
C GLY A 87 -9.89 -7.54 -9.33
N ARG A 88 -10.89 -8.39 -9.02
CA ARG A 88 -11.64 -8.33 -7.75
C ARG A 88 -10.91 -8.98 -6.56
N PRO A 89 -10.34 -10.20 -6.68
CA PRO A 89 -9.67 -10.85 -5.55
C PRO A 89 -8.48 -10.02 -5.06
N ALA A 90 -8.26 -9.97 -3.73
CA ALA A 90 -7.13 -9.27 -3.11
C ALA A 90 -6.98 -7.79 -3.53
N GLY A 91 -8.08 -7.10 -3.87
CA GLY A 91 -8.05 -5.77 -4.47
C GLY A 91 -7.27 -4.71 -3.68
N THR A 92 -7.26 -4.78 -2.34
CA THR A 92 -6.46 -3.91 -1.47
C THR A 92 -4.97 -4.21 -1.59
N CYS A 93 -4.56 -5.47 -1.48
CA CYS A 93 -3.16 -5.87 -1.59
C CYS A 93 -2.58 -5.60 -2.98
N ILE A 94 -3.36 -5.89 -4.03
CA ILE A 94 -2.96 -5.58 -5.42
C ILE A 94 -2.83 -4.08 -5.62
N ALA A 95 -3.71 -3.26 -5.04
CA ALA A 95 -3.59 -1.80 -5.14
C ALA A 95 -2.29 -1.29 -4.53
N ALA A 96 -1.95 -1.78 -3.35
CA ALA A 96 -0.70 -1.45 -2.68
C ALA A 96 0.52 -2.00 -3.43
N THR A 97 0.42 -3.20 -4.04
CA THR A 97 1.47 -3.76 -4.90
C THR A 97 1.79 -2.81 -6.06
N ILE A 98 0.79 -2.19 -6.66
CA ILE A 98 1.01 -1.17 -7.72
C ILE A 98 1.74 0.04 -7.14
N LEU A 99 1.32 0.57 -5.99
CA LEU A 99 1.96 1.75 -5.37
C LEU A 99 3.41 1.47 -4.97
N LYS A 100 3.72 0.25 -4.52
CA LYS A 100 5.07 -0.20 -4.17
C LYS A 100 6.08 -0.02 -5.32
N HIS A 101 5.66 -0.10 -6.58
CA HIS A 101 6.56 0.14 -7.72
C HIS A 101 7.07 1.59 -7.81
N PHE A 102 6.42 2.54 -7.13
CA PHE A 102 6.73 3.96 -7.22
C PHE A 102 7.52 4.49 -6.01
N VAL A 103 7.75 3.67 -4.99
CA VAL A 103 8.44 4.13 -3.76
C VAL A 103 9.95 3.83 -3.75
N GLY A 104 10.44 3.05 -4.72
CA GLY A 104 11.84 2.64 -4.79
C GLY A 104 12.27 1.85 -3.56
N ASP A 105 13.46 2.17 -3.03
CA ASP A 105 14.03 1.52 -1.84
C ASP A 105 13.63 2.22 -0.52
N VAL A 106 12.80 3.26 -0.59
CA VAL A 106 12.40 4.00 0.61
C VAL A 106 11.39 3.17 1.42
N PRO A 107 11.59 2.97 2.74
CA PRO A 107 10.60 2.33 3.60
C PRO A 107 9.24 3.02 3.49
N TRP A 108 8.22 2.27 3.06
CA TRP A 108 6.90 2.80 2.74
C TRP A 108 5.79 2.08 3.50
N LEU A 109 4.75 2.82 3.89
CA LEU A 109 3.52 2.34 4.53
C LEU A 109 2.27 3.01 3.93
#